data_AF-A0A1Q7FFX8-F1
#
_entry.id   AF-A0A1Q7FFX8-F1
#
_cell.length_a   1.000
_cell.length_b   1.000
_cell.length_c   1.000
_cell.angle_alpha   90.00
_cell.angle_beta   90.00
_cell.angle_gamma   90.00
#
_symmetry.space_group_name_H-M   'P 1'
#
loop_
_entity.id
_entity.type
_entity.pdbx_description
1 polymer ?
#
loop_
_entity_poly.entity_id
_entity_poly.type
_entity_poly.pdbx_seq_one_letter_code
_entity_poly.pdbx_strand_id
1 'polypeptide(L)' 'MFKKHECDTCGSKFNKVEELMQHQQVSHEQRLYICNECNMGFEGMEQMRDHAKKFHSYNKRKEKG' A
#
# COMPACT_ATOMS: atom_id res chain seq x y z
N MET A 1 13.37 25.49 14.90
CA MET A 1 13.32 24.64 13.70
C MET A 1 12.28 23.55 13.94
N PHE A 2 11.07 23.68 13.37
CA PHE A 2 10.11 22.56 13.38
C PHE A 2 10.60 21.55 12.34
N LYS A 3 11.09 20.40 12.78
CA LYS A 3 11.37 19.28 11.88
C LYS A 3 10.01 18.72 11.48
N LYS A 4 9.48 19.17 10.34
CA LYS A 4 8.19 18.68 9.82
C LYS A 4 8.36 17.21 9.43
N HIS A 5 7.42 16.38 9.88
CA HIS A 5 7.37 14.98 9.51
C HIS A 5 6.50 14.88 8.25
N GLU A 6 7.16 14.77 7.10
CA GLU A 6 6.50 14.70 5.80
C GLU A 6 6.35 13.24 5.36
N CYS A 7 5.21 12.91 4.79
CA CYS A 7 5.00 11.63 4.14
C CYS A 7 5.65 11.63 2.76
N ASP A 8 6.68 10.82 2.54
CA ASP A 8 7.35 10.71 1.24
C ASP A 8 6.43 10.21 0.11
N THR A 9 5.31 9.57 0.46
CA THR A 9 4.37 9.01 -0.53
C THR A 9 3.38 10.03 -1.08
N CYS A 10 2.91 10.98 -0.26
CA CYS A 10 1.89 11.96 -0.67
C CYS A 10 2.22 13.43 -0.35
N GLY A 11 3.35 13.69 0.30
CA GLY A 11 3.79 15.04 0.71
C GLY A 11 3.00 15.64 1.88
N SER A 12 2.15 14.86 2.57
CA SER A 12 1.39 15.33 3.73
C SER A 12 2.33 15.63 4.91
N LYS A 13 2.11 16.78 5.57
CA LYS A 13 2.96 17.28 6.66
C LYS A 13 2.27 17.12 8.01
N PHE A 14 2.98 16.49 8.94
CA PHE A 14 2.53 16.24 10.30
C PHE A 14 3.45 16.91 11.30
N ASN A 15 2.88 17.23 12.47
CA ASN A 15 3.61 17.87 13.57
C ASN A 15 4.27 16.85 14.49
N LYS A 16 3.77 15.60 14.50
CA LYS A 16 4.31 14.49 15.29
C LYS A 16 4.68 13.30 14.39
N VAL A 17 5.70 12.54 14.82
CA VAL A 17 6.09 11.28 14.17
C VAL A 17 4.97 10.24 14.23
N GLU A 18 4.26 10.15 15.35
CA GLU A 18 3.16 9.20 15.56
C GLU A 18 2.01 9.42 14.56
N GLU A 19 1.68 10.69 14.29
CA GLU A 19 0.67 11.06 13.29
C GLU A 19 1.13 10.68 11.87
N LEU A 20 2.41 10.92 11.56
CA LEU A 20 2.98 10.48 10.28
C LEU A 20 2.97 8.95 10.15
N MET A 21 3.35 8.21 11.20
CA MET A 21 3.36 6.74 11.18
C MET A 21 1.95 6.18 11.05
N GLN A 22 0.97 6.70 11.80
CA GLN A 22 -0.42 6.26 11.67
C GLN A 22 -0.99 6.61 10.29
N HIS A 23 -0.69 7.80 9.77
CA HIS A 23 -1.08 8.19 8.42
C HIS A 23 -0.46 7.26 7.38
N GLN A 24 0.84 6.98 7.46
CA GLN A 24 1.49 6.01 6.59
C GLN A 24 0.82 4.65 6.72
N GLN A 25 0.53 4.20 7.93
CA GLN A 25 -0.07 2.89 8.16
C GLN A 25 -1.50 2.76 7.64
N VAL A 26 -2.33 3.80 7.76
CA VAL A 26 -3.75 3.76 7.37
C VAL A 26 -3.98 4.22 5.93
N SER A 27 -3.16 5.14 5.40
CA SER A 27 -3.30 5.68 4.04
C SER A 27 -2.39 5.00 3.02
N HIS A 28 -1.23 4.49 3.41
CA HIS A 28 -0.23 3.93 2.49
C HIS A 28 0.06 2.46 2.74
N GLU A 29 0.18 2.02 3.99
CA GLU A 29 0.13 0.61 4.40
C GLU A 29 -1.32 0.18 4.61
N GLN A 30 -2.23 0.69 3.77
CA GLN A 30 -3.50 0.04 3.61
C GLN A 30 -3.19 -1.44 3.41
N ARG A 31 -3.77 -2.31 4.23
CA ARG A 31 -3.57 -3.78 4.21
C ARG A 31 -4.23 -4.36 2.96
N LEU A 32 -3.91 -3.76 1.83
CA LEU A 32 -4.37 -4.10 0.52
C LEU A 32 -3.42 -5.14 -0.03
N TYR A 33 -3.99 -6.14 -0.66
CA TYR A 33 -3.25 -7.08 -1.46
C TYR A 33 -2.84 -6.34 -2.73
N ILE A 34 -1.57 -5.99 -2.84
CA ILE A 34 -1.01 -5.33 -4.00
C ILE A 34 -0.87 -6.35 -5.13
N CYS A 35 -1.34 -5.99 -6.33
CA CYS A 35 -1.02 -6.74 -7.54
C CYS A 35 0.44 -6.47 -7.93
N ASN A 36 1.27 -7.52 -8.03
CA ASN A 36 2.69 -7.36 -8.38
C ASN A 36 2.93 -6.97 -9.86
N GLU A 37 1.90 -7.01 -10.71
CA GLU A 37 2.02 -6.73 -12.14
C GLU A 37 1.71 -5.26 -12.48
N CYS A 38 0.88 -4.58 -11.67
CA CYS A 38 0.49 -3.19 -11.90
C CYS A 38 0.51 -2.31 -10.63
N ASN A 39 0.95 -2.86 -9.49
CA ASN A 39 1.01 -2.20 -8.18
C ASN A 39 -0.32 -1.63 -7.67
N MET A 40 -1.46 -2.09 -8.22
CA MET A 40 -2.78 -1.69 -7.75
C MET A 40 -3.13 -2.39 -6.42
N GLY A 41 -3.65 -1.63 -5.46
CA GLY A 41 -4.07 -2.15 -4.16
C GLY A 41 -5.54 -2.53 -4.10
N PHE A 42 -5.83 -3.70 -3.50
CA PHE A 42 -7.18 -4.22 -3.27
C PHE A 42 -7.41 -4.58 -1.80
N GLU A 43 -8.60 -4.33 -1.26
CA GLU A 43 -8.91 -4.57 0.17
C GLU A 43 -8.91 -6.05 0.56
N GLY A 44 -8.95 -6.96 -0.41
CA GLY A 44 -8.91 -8.40 -0.21
C GLY A 44 -8.06 -9.16 -1.23
N MET A 45 -7.56 -10.33 -0.81
CA MET A 45 -6.74 -11.20 -1.67
C MET A 45 -7.55 -11.70 -2.87
N GLU A 46 -8.84 -11.98 -2.66
CA GLU A 46 -9.74 -12.44 -3.71
C GLU A 46 -9.95 -11.37 -4.79
N GLN A 47 -10.15 -10.11 -4.38
CA GLN A 47 -10.28 -8.97 -5.30
C GLN A 47 -9.00 -8.77 -6.12
N MET A 48 -7.83 -8.81 -5.49
CA MET A 48 -6.55 -8.74 -6.19
C MET A 48 -6.36 -9.91 -7.15
N ARG A 49 -6.71 -11.13 -6.74
CA ARG A 49 -6.57 -12.33 -7.57
C ARG A 49 -7.51 -12.30 -8.77
N ASP A 50 -8.74 -11.85 -8.60
CA ASP A 50 -9.71 -11.72 -9.68
C ASP A 50 -9.30 -10.62 -10.66
N HIS A 51 -8.76 -9.51 -10.15
CA HIS A 51 -8.11 -8.51 -10.98
C HIS A 51 -6.95 -9.11 -11.78
N ALA A 52 -5.99 -9.78 -11.12
CA ALA A 52 -4.83 -10.37 -11.80
C ALA A 52 -5.25 -11.42 -12.83
N LYS A 53 -6.28 -12.22 -12.56
CA LYS A 53 -6.82 -13.17 -13.54
C LYS A 53 -7.44 -12.48 -14.75
N LYS A 54 -8.22 -11.42 -14.53
CA LYS A 54 -8.94 -10.70 -15.60
C LYS A 54 -8.04 -9.81 -16.44
N PHE A 55 -7.07 -9.15 -15.81
CA PHE A 55 -6.25 -8.11 -16.44
C PHE A 55 -4.82 -8.55 -16.71
N HIS A 56 -4.33 -9.60 -16.03
CA HIS A 56 -2.93 -10.00 -16.10
C HIS A 56 -2.69 -11.49 -16.44
N SER A 57 -3.74 -12.31 -16.60
CA SER A 57 -3.64 -13.70 -17.09
C SER A 57 -2.61 -14.57 -16.32
N TYR A 58 -2.75 -14.58 -14.99
CA TYR A 58 -2.18 -15.52 -13.99
C TYR A 58 -0.85 -16.24 -14.32
N ASN A 59 0.22 -15.83 -13.63
CA ASN A 59 1.32 -16.74 -13.25
C ASN A 59 1.83 -16.52 -11.80
N LYS A 60 1.38 -17.43 -10.92
CA LYS A 60 2.12 -18.12 -9.84
C LYS A 60 3.32 -17.38 -9.17
N ARG A 61 3.17 -17.00 -7.88
CA ARG A 61 3.72 -17.72 -6.69
C ARG A 61 3.68 -16.85 -5.42
N LYS A 62 3.37 -17.53 -4.30
CA LYS A 62 3.56 -17.07 -2.91
C LYS A 62 5.04 -16.89 -2.62
N GLU A 63 5.41 -16.02 -1.68
CA GLU A 63 6.38 -16.30 -0.60
C GLU A 63 6.46 -15.13 0.39
N LYS A 64 5.84 -15.30 1.57
CA LYS A 64 6.34 -14.74 2.83
C LYS A 64 6.94 -15.92 3.58
N GLY A 65 8.28 -15.94 3.65
CA GLY A 65 9.12 -16.82 4.45
C GLY A 65 10.31 -16.00 4.88
#